data_AF-A0A2G6MUN3-F1
#
_entry.id   AF-A0A2G6MUN3-F1
#
_cell.length_a   1.000
_cell.length_b   1.000
_cell.length_c   1.000
_cell.angle_alpha   90.00
_cell.angle_beta   90.00
_cell.angle_gamma   90.00
#
_symmetry.space_group_name_H-M   'P 1'
#
loop_
_entity.id
_entity.type
_entity.pdbx_description
1 polymer ?
#
loop_
_entity_poly.entity_id
_entity_poly.type
_entity_poly.pdbx_seq_one_letter_code
_entity_poly.pdbx_strand_id
1 'polypeptide(L)'
;MRFSWKFDFCLNVFMGRTFKRLLLFWGALGFIVCSGVFFNGCSIIPTCTVVCLDAKIKQGQEAYLNEDYALSRQIFSQLTLREGHVQLQAAGLYGNACLDMILADNAPDFWMAVEQLLLLQSQRPCRISNCGNQDTTGRETICNPWSRLHPGMLEKALAHGKTLLESERSDMLKTFNALSAKQEVLIKERLNMQKKVDSLGLKITALKKQNREQQARITDLLYQITVLEKIDKERQEQRANP
;
A
#
# COMPACT_ATOMS: atom_id res chain seq x y z
N MET A 1 56.31 24.58 -36.61
CA MET A 1 55.55 25.70 -37.21
C MET A 1 54.11 25.20 -37.35
N ARG A 2 53.18 25.42 -36.41
CA ARG A 2 52.49 26.64 -35.95
C ARG A 2 51.79 27.41 -37.09
N PHE A 3 50.47 27.57 -36.93
CA PHE A 3 49.47 28.31 -37.72
C PHE A 3 48.68 27.54 -38.80
N SER A 4 47.52 26.98 -38.42
CA SER A 4 46.31 27.04 -39.27
C SER A 4 44.98 26.80 -38.52
N TRP A 5 44.95 26.81 -37.18
CA TRP A 5 43.71 26.60 -36.40
C TRP A 5 42.81 27.85 -36.31
N LYS A 6 43.20 28.99 -36.87
CA LYS A 6 42.40 30.23 -36.84
C LYS A 6 41.54 30.48 -38.09
N PHE A 7 41.70 29.70 -39.17
CA PHE A 7 40.95 29.93 -40.41
C PHE A 7 39.62 29.16 -40.46
N ASP A 8 39.55 27.96 -39.87
CA ASP A 8 38.32 27.15 -39.80
C ASP A 8 37.25 27.73 -38.86
N PHE A 9 37.67 28.48 -37.83
CA PHE A 9 36.75 29.09 -36.88
C PHE A 9 36.03 30.32 -37.47
N CYS A 10 36.69 31.09 -38.35
CA CYS A 10 36.08 32.26 -38.97
C CYS A 10 35.09 31.88 -40.08
N LEU A 11 35.34 30.83 -40.86
CA LEU A 11 34.42 30.37 -41.92
C LEU A 11 33.12 29.77 -41.35
N ASN A 12 33.20 28.97 -40.28
CA ASN A 12 32.00 28.38 -39.66
C ASN A 12 31.14 29.39 -38.89
N VAL A 13 31.75 30.43 -38.31
CA VAL A 13 30.99 31.49 -37.62
C VAL A 13 30.33 32.48 -38.60
N PHE A 14 30.93 32.73 -39.77
CA PHE A 14 30.38 33.66 -40.76
C PHE A 14 29.30 33.03 -41.67
N MET A 15 29.45 31.75 -42.04
CA MET A 15 28.43 31.01 -42.81
C MET A 15 27.19 30.68 -41.97
N GLY A 16 27.34 30.35 -40.68
CA GLY A 16 26.22 29.97 -39.82
C GLY A 16 25.26 31.11 -39.44
N ARG A 17 25.74 32.37 -39.47
CA ARG A 17 24.97 33.54 -39.04
C ARG A 17 24.20 34.21 -40.18
N THR A 18 24.69 34.11 -41.41
CA THR A 18 24.05 34.64 -42.62
C THR A 18 22.97 33.69 -43.14
N PHE A 19 23.19 32.37 -43.10
CA PHE A 19 22.18 31.38 -43.46
C PHE A 19 20.97 31.37 -42.51
N LYS A 20 21.20 31.58 -41.20
CA LYS A 20 20.11 31.70 -40.22
C LYS A 20 19.23 32.94 -40.43
N ARG A 21 19.77 34.07 -40.92
CA ARG A 21 18.97 35.27 -41.21
C ARG A 21 18.19 35.18 -42.53
N LEU A 22 18.73 34.50 -43.54
CA LEU A 22 18.06 34.31 -44.83
C LEU A 22 16.89 33.31 -44.75
N LEU A 23 17.04 32.23 -43.96
CA LEU A 23 15.96 31.28 -43.67
C LEU A 23 14.85 31.89 -42.80
N LEU A 24 15.18 32.80 -41.88
CA LEU A 24 14.18 33.51 -41.09
C LEU A 24 13.36 34.51 -41.94
N PHE A 25 13.96 35.13 -42.96
CA PHE A 25 13.25 36.05 -43.86
C PHE A 25 12.34 35.32 -44.86
N TRP A 26 12.73 34.15 -45.37
CA TRP A 26 11.89 33.35 -46.27
C TRP A 26 10.80 32.56 -45.53
N GLY A 27 11.06 32.10 -44.29
CA GLY A 27 10.05 31.45 -43.46
C GLY A 27 8.91 32.39 -43.01
N ALA A 28 9.22 33.67 -42.77
CA ALA A 28 8.22 34.68 -42.40
C ALA A 28 7.35 35.12 -43.60
N LEU A 29 7.89 35.10 -44.82
CA LEU A 29 7.15 35.43 -46.05
C LEU A 29 6.24 34.27 -46.54
N GLY A 30 6.59 33.01 -46.25
CA GLY A 30 5.72 31.86 -46.52
C GLY A 30 4.50 31.77 -45.58
N PHE A 31 4.61 32.30 -44.35
CA PHE A 31 3.50 32.29 -43.39
C PHE A 31 2.45 33.37 -43.62
N ILE A 32 2.79 34.46 -44.33
CA ILE A 32 1.84 35.54 -44.65
C ILE A 32 0.96 35.19 -45.87
N VAL A 33 1.33 34.18 -46.68
CA VAL A 33 0.58 33.84 -47.91
C VAL A 33 -0.30 32.58 -47.77
N CYS A 34 -0.07 31.71 -46.78
CA CYS A 34 -0.98 30.58 -46.51
C CYS A 34 -2.05 30.84 -45.43
N SER A 35 -2.05 32.01 -44.79
CA SER A 35 -3.07 32.40 -43.81
C SER A 35 -4.25 33.16 -44.43
N GLY A 36 -4.34 33.20 -45.76
CA GLY A 36 -5.26 34.06 -46.51
C GLY A 36 -6.58 33.42 -46.94
N VAL A 37 -6.86 32.16 -46.61
CA VAL A 37 -8.12 31.50 -46.99
C VAL A 37 -8.55 30.56 -45.86
N PHE A 38 -9.80 30.70 -45.41
CA PHE A 38 -10.47 30.02 -44.28
C PHE A 38 -10.18 30.57 -42.88
N PHE A 39 -10.90 31.62 -42.48
CA PHE A 39 -12.15 31.46 -41.72
C PHE A 39 -12.79 32.84 -41.50
N ASN A 40 -13.98 32.99 -42.07
CA ASN A 40 -14.94 34.03 -41.75
C ASN A 40 -15.22 34.03 -40.24
N GLY A 41 -15.20 35.21 -39.64
CA GLY A 41 -16.03 35.61 -38.50
C GLY A 41 -16.04 34.71 -37.27
N CYS A 42 -15.31 35.10 -36.23
CA CYS A 42 -15.89 35.15 -34.89
C CYS A 42 -15.07 36.09 -34.01
N SER A 43 -15.68 37.23 -33.72
CA SER A 43 -15.26 38.18 -32.70
C SER A 43 -14.98 37.45 -31.38
N ILE A 44 -13.79 37.68 -30.81
CA ILE A 44 -13.40 37.17 -29.49
C ILE A 44 -14.22 37.93 -28.45
N ILE A 45 -15.41 37.40 -28.18
CA ILE A 45 -16.16 37.57 -26.95
C ILE A 45 -15.56 36.56 -25.94
N PRO A 46 -15.43 36.88 -24.64
CA PRO A 46 -14.82 36.03 -23.62
C PRO A 46 -15.71 34.83 -23.21
N THR A 47 -16.31 34.13 -24.19
CA THR A 47 -17.20 32.98 -24.00
C THR A 47 -16.55 31.65 -24.41
N CYS A 48 -15.42 31.65 -25.12
CA CYS A 48 -14.75 30.43 -25.60
C CYS A 48 -13.86 29.70 -24.58
N THR A 49 -13.56 30.29 -23.42
CA THR A 49 -12.74 29.62 -22.40
C THR A 49 -13.49 28.48 -21.70
N VAL A 50 -14.80 28.61 -21.48
CA VAL A 50 -15.60 27.63 -20.73
C VAL A 50 -15.84 26.34 -21.53
N VAL A 51 -16.11 26.45 -22.84
CA VAL A 51 -16.36 25.29 -23.72
C VAL A 51 -15.11 24.43 -23.93
N CYS A 52 -13.93 25.06 -24.00
CA CYS A 52 -12.65 24.34 -24.11
C CYS A 52 -12.28 23.56 -22.83
N LEU A 53 -12.89 23.90 -21.69
CA LEU A 53 -12.51 23.34 -20.40
C LEU A 53 -13.33 22.13 -19.98
N ASP A 54 -14.61 22.07 -20.35
CA ASP A 54 -15.41 20.85 -20.21
C ASP A 54 -14.88 19.74 -21.14
N ALA A 55 -14.40 20.12 -22.34
CA ALA A 55 -13.74 19.21 -23.27
C ALA A 55 -12.47 18.57 -22.68
N LYS A 56 -11.68 19.30 -21.88
CA LYS A 56 -10.50 18.75 -21.20
C LYS A 56 -10.85 17.70 -20.15
N ILE A 57 -11.95 17.89 -19.40
CA ILE A 57 -12.42 16.89 -18.44
C ILE A 57 -12.81 15.61 -19.18
N LYS A 58 -13.61 15.72 -20.25
CA LYS A 58 -14.01 14.58 -21.08
C LYS A 58 -12.81 13.86 -21.67
N GLN A 59 -11.83 14.59 -22.20
CA GLN A 59 -10.59 14.01 -22.72
C GLN A 59 -9.83 13.21 -21.64
N GLY A 60 -9.74 13.72 -20.41
CA GLY A 60 -9.11 13.01 -19.30
C GLY A 60 -9.87 11.75 -18.87
N GLN A 61 -11.20 11.79 -18.92
CA GLN A 61 -12.08 10.65 -18.65
C GLN A 61 -11.99 9.57 -19.73
N GLU A 62 -11.99 9.97 -21.00
CA GLU A 62 -11.82 9.06 -22.15
C GLU A 62 -10.45 8.38 -22.10
N ALA A 63 -9.38 9.13 -21.84
CA ALA A 63 -8.04 8.58 -21.66
C ALA A 63 -8.00 7.54 -20.52
N TYR A 64 -8.67 7.82 -19.39
CA TYR A 64 -8.77 6.89 -18.27
C TYR A 64 -9.49 5.59 -18.66
N LEU A 65 -10.65 5.71 -19.32
CA LEU A 65 -11.46 4.56 -19.70
C LEU A 65 -10.75 3.70 -20.75
N ASN A 66 -9.98 4.33 -21.64
CA ASN A 66 -9.12 3.71 -22.64
C ASN A 66 -7.76 3.24 -22.10
N GLU A 67 -7.53 3.31 -20.79
CA GLU A 67 -6.30 2.83 -20.12
C GLU A 67 -5.02 3.61 -20.44
N ASP A 68 -5.15 4.79 -21.06
CA ASP A 68 -4.06 5.76 -21.15
C ASP A 68 -3.96 6.57 -19.85
N TYR A 69 -3.52 5.87 -18.80
CA TYR A 69 -3.42 6.45 -17.45
C TYR A 69 -2.38 7.56 -17.35
N ALA A 70 -1.34 7.55 -18.20
CA ALA A 70 -0.33 8.59 -18.23
C ALA A 70 -0.90 9.91 -18.74
N LEU A 71 -1.61 9.88 -19.87
CA LEU A 71 -2.30 11.05 -20.41
C LEU A 71 -3.40 11.53 -19.47
N SER A 72 -4.19 10.61 -18.91
CA SER A 72 -5.23 10.93 -17.95
C SER A 72 -4.67 11.64 -16.71
N ARG A 73 -3.56 11.13 -16.14
CA ARG A 73 -2.87 11.73 -14.99
C ARG A 73 -2.36 13.12 -15.31
N GLN A 74 -1.78 13.31 -16.50
CA GLN A 74 -1.31 14.61 -16.94
C GLN A 74 -2.46 15.63 -17.01
N ILE A 75 -3.59 15.25 -17.60
CA ILE A 75 -4.76 16.12 -17.75
C ILE A 75 -5.35 16.48 -16.38
N PHE A 76 -5.61 15.50 -15.51
CA PHE A 76 -6.20 15.75 -14.20
C PHE A 76 -5.28 16.54 -13.27
N SER A 77 -3.97 16.30 -13.31
CA SER A 77 -3.00 17.12 -12.57
C SER A 77 -2.99 18.58 -13.03
N GLN A 78 -3.10 18.85 -14.34
CA GLN A 78 -3.23 20.22 -14.84
C GLN A 78 -4.53 20.89 -14.39
N LEU A 79 -5.61 20.12 -14.20
CA LEU A 79 -6.88 20.64 -13.69
C LEU A 79 -6.79 20.97 -12.20
N THR A 80 -6.07 20.18 -11.40
CA THR A 80 -5.83 20.43 -9.97
C THR A 80 -5.10 21.75 -9.71
N LEU A 81 -4.20 22.17 -10.60
CA LEU A 81 -3.43 23.41 -10.49
C LEU A 81 -4.25 24.69 -10.75
N ARG A 82 -5.52 24.58 -11.18
CA ARG A 82 -6.36 25.73 -11.52
C ARG A 82 -7.19 26.21 -10.34
N GLU A 83 -6.55 26.92 -9.42
CA GLU A 83 -7.15 27.46 -8.18
C GLU A 83 -8.32 28.44 -8.43
N GLY A 84 -8.32 29.13 -9.58
CA GLY A 84 -9.39 30.08 -9.95
C GLY A 84 -10.74 29.45 -10.29
N HIS A 85 -10.82 28.11 -10.37
CA HIS A 85 -12.03 27.40 -10.76
C HIS A 85 -12.25 26.13 -9.92
N VAL A 86 -12.95 26.30 -8.80
CA VAL A 86 -13.21 25.25 -7.80
C VAL A 86 -13.76 23.96 -8.42
N GLN A 87 -14.67 24.04 -9.41
CA GLN A 87 -15.26 22.85 -10.06
C GLN A 87 -14.26 22.03 -10.89
N LEU A 88 -13.24 22.66 -11.45
CA LEU A 88 -12.24 21.99 -12.28
C LEU A 88 -11.13 21.38 -11.43
N GLN A 89 -10.69 22.14 -10.42
CA GLN A 89 -9.78 21.62 -9.41
C GLN A 89 -10.38 20.38 -8.75
N ALA A 90 -11.67 20.45 -8.43
CA ALA A 90 -12.48 19.34 -7.98
C ALA A 90 -12.46 18.12 -8.91
N ALA A 91 -12.66 18.32 -10.22
CA ALA A 91 -12.62 17.24 -11.20
C ALA A 91 -11.23 16.64 -11.35
N GLY A 92 -10.17 17.47 -11.30
CA GLY A 92 -8.78 17.04 -11.29
C GLY A 92 -8.43 16.19 -10.08
N LEU A 93 -8.81 16.64 -8.89
CA LEU A 93 -8.59 15.90 -7.64
C LEU A 93 -9.31 14.55 -7.65
N TYR A 94 -10.56 14.50 -8.14
CA TYR A 94 -11.29 13.24 -8.30
C TYR A 94 -10.62 12.29 -9.29
N GLY A 95 -10.30 12.77 -10.49
CA GLY A 95 -9.68 11.95 -11.52
C GLY A 95 -8.33 11.39 -11.07
N ASN A 96 -7.55 12.20 -10.34
CA ASN A 96 -6.30 11.74 -9.73
C ASN A 96 -6.51 10.69 -8.64
N ALA A 97 -7.52 10.84 -7.78
CA ALA A 97 -7.84 9.82 -6.78
C ALA A 97 -8.30 8.50 -7.42
N CYS A 98 -9.13 8.54 -8.48
CA CYS A 98 -9.48 7.33 -9.23
C CYS A 98 -8.26 6.69 -9.91
N LEU A 99 -7.32 7.50 -10.38
CA LEU A 99 -6.04 7.01 -10.92
C LEU A 99 -5.18 6.36 -9.83
N ASP A 100 -5.09 6.94 -8.65
CA ASP A 100 -4.33 6.35 -7.53
C ASP A 100 -4.96 5.01 -7.11
N MET A 101 -6.30 4.89 -7.17
CA MET A 101 -7.00 3.64 -6.90
C MET A 101 -6.74 2.57 -7.97
N ILE A 102 -6.83 2.90 -9.27
CA ILE A 102 -6.65 1.91 -10.36
C ILE A 102 -5.19 1.50 -10.54
N LEU A 103 -4.25 2.38 -10.19
CA LEU A 103 -2.81 2.13 -10.28
C LEU A 103 -2.23 1.54 -9.00
N ALA A 104 -3.05 1.28 -7.98
CA ALA A 104 -2.59 0.66 -6.75
C ALA A 104 -2.11 -0.78 -7.04
N ASP A 105 -0.90 -1.09 -6.57
CA ASP A 105 -0.29 -2.42 -6.72
C ASP A 105 -0.77 -3.42 -5.65
N ASN A 106 -1.28 -2.91 -4.53
CA ASN A 106 -1.70 -3.71 -3.39
C ASN A 106 -2.90 -3.08 -2.67
N ALA A 107 -3.55 -3.88 -1.81
CA ALA A 107 -4.73 -3.46 -1.07
C ALA A 107 -4.50 -2.28 -0.11
N PRO A 108 -3.38 -2.20 0.65
CA PRO A 108 -3.06 -1.01 1.44
C PRO A 108 -2.99 0.30 0.63
N ASP A 109 -2.31 0.30 -0.51
CA ASP A 109 -2.18 1.47 -1.38
C ASP A 109 -3.54 1.87 -1.96
N PHE A 110 -4.36 0.88 -2.35
CA PHE A 110 -5.73 1.09 -2.78
C PHE A 110 -6.58 1.74 -1.67
N TRP A 111 -6.48 1.25 -0.43
CA TRP A 111 -7.18 1.83 0.72
C TRP A 111 -6.77 3.27 0.98
N MET A 112 -5.47 3.57 0.93
CA MET A 112 -4.97 4.94 1.06
C MET A 112 -5.59 5.85 -0.01
N ALA A 113 -5.68 5.40 -1.26
CA ALA A 113 -6.31 6.17 -2.33
C ALA A 113 -7.82 6.37 -2.11
N VAL A 114 -8.53 5.37 -1.59
CA VAL A 114 -9.95 5.49 -1.19
C VAL A 114 -10.11 6.52 -0.07
N GLU A 115 -9.24 6.50 0.95
CA GLU A 115 -9.29 7.49 2.03
C GLU A 115 -9.08 8.91 1.51
N GLN A 116 -8.12 9.12 0.61
CA GLN A 116 -7.91 10.42 -0.04
C GLN A 116 -9.17 10.86 -0.81
N LEU A 117 -9.82 9.95 -1.53
CA LEU A 117 -11.08 10.24 -2.23
C LEU A 117 -12.19 10.67 -1.25
N LEU A 118 -12.32 10.01 -0.11
CA LEU A 118 -13.32 10.34 0.92
C LEU A 118 -13.03 11.69 1.59
N LEU A 119 -11.76 12.03 1.81
CA LEU A 119 -11.35 13.35 2.30
C LEU A 119 -11.73 14.46 1.32
N LEU A 120 -11.64 14.22 0.01
CA LEU A 120 -12.09 15.18 -1.01
C LEU A 120 -13.60 15.40 -1.00
N GLN A 121 -14.40 14.41 -0.60
CA GLN A 121 -15.86 14.54 -0.46
C GLN A 121 -16.22 15.36 0.78
N SER A 122 -15.53 15.16 1.90
CA SER A 122 -15.81 15.84 3.16
C SER A 122 -15.38 17.32 3.19
N GLN A 123 -14.41 17.71 2.36
CA GLN A 123 -13.88 19.08 2.29
C GLN A 123 -14.68 20.04 1.39
N ARG A 124 -15.70 19.57 0.65
CA ARG A 124 -16.48 20.47 -0.21
C ARG A 124 -17.64 21.09 0.55
N PRO A 125 -17.65 22.42 0.78
CA PRO A 125 -18.78 23.08 1.39
C PRO A 125 -19.99 22.96 0.44
N CYS A 126 -21.06 22.31 0.91
CA CYS A 126 -22.39 22.52 0.37
C CYS A 126 -22.75 24.00 0.59
N ARG A 127 -22.42 24.87 -0.37
CA ARG A 127 -22.92 26.24 -0.37
C ARG A 127 -24.40 26.17 -0.68
N ILE A 128 -25.24 26.07 0.36
CA ILE A 128 -26.64 26.45 0.25
C ILE A 128 -26.64 27.94 -0.05
N SER A 129 -26.81 28.29 -1.31
CA SER A 129 -26.97 29.67 -1.77
C SER A 129 -28.33 30.18 -1.26
N ASN A 130 -28.35 30.70 -0.03
CA ASN A 130 -29.39 31.65 0.38
C ASN A 130 -29.04 33.01 -0.21
N CYS A 131 -29.30 33.19 -1.51
CA CYS A 131 -29.49 34.52 -2.07
C CYS A 131 -30.98 34.81 -2.06
N GLY A 132 -31.36 35.77 -1.21
CA GLY A 132 -32.73 36.26 -1.12
C GLY A 132 -33.19 36.90 -2.43
N ASN A 133 -34.48 36.71 -2.67
CA ASN A 133 -35.38 37.43 -3.57
C ASN A 133 -35.17 37.36 -5.09
N GLN A 134 -36.29 36.97 -5.72
CA GLN A 134 -36.72 37.25 -7.10
C GLN A 134 -35.95 36.50 -8.20
N ASP A 135 -36.42 35.30 -8.54
CA ASP A 135 -37.22 35.11 -9.76
C ASP A 135 -37.63 33.64 -9.96
N THR A 136 -38.88 33.46 -10.36
CA THR A 136 -39.54 32.18 -10.62
C THR A 136 -39.27 31.70 -12.04
N THR A 137 -38.15 31.00 -12.27
CA THR A 137 -38.00 29.99 -13.34
C THR A 137 -36.68 29.24 -13.16
N GLY A 138 -36.77 27.92 -12.96
CA GLY A 138 -35.60 27.03 -12.99
C GLY A 138 -34.70 27.07 -11.75
N ARG A 139 -35.17 26.50 -10.63
CA ARG A 139 -34.28 26.12 -9.51
C ARG A 139 -33.34 25.02 -9.98
N GLU A 140 -32.17 25.37 -10.52
CA GLU A 140 -31.03 24.45 -10.55
C GLU A 140 -30.45 24.37 -9.14
N THR A 141 -30.89 23.34 -8.44
CA THR A 141 -30.30 22.84 -7.20
C THR A 141 -28.77 22.78 -7.37
N ILE A 142 -28.05 23.39 -6.43
CA ILE A 142 -26.57 23.46 -6.39
C ILE A 142 -25.97 22.13 -6.87
N CYS A 143 -25.38 22.17 -8.07
CA CYS A 143 -24.81 21.02 -8.75
C CYS A 143 -23.81 20.33 -7.82
N ASN A 144 -24.06 19.06 -7.49
CA ASN A 144 -23.02 18.17 -6.99
C ASN A 144 -21.80 18.35 -7.92
N PRO A 145 -20.64 18.83 -7.45
CA PRO A 145 -19.50 19.09 -8.33
C PRO A 145 -18.92 17.80 -8.96
N TRP A 146 -19.50 16.65 -8.62
CA TRP A 146 -19.20 15.33 -9.15
C TRP A 146 -20.20 14.87 -10.22
N SER A 147 -21.29 15.62 -10.49
CA SER A 147 -22.29 15.26 -11.51
C SER A 147 -21.75 15.27 -12.95
N ARG A 148 -20.60 15.93 -13.17
CA ARG A 148 -19.88 15.96 -14.45
C ARG A 148 -18.83 14.85 -14.59
N LEU A 149 -18.73 13.97 -13.59
CA LEU A 149 -17.73 12.91 -13.56
C LEU A 149 -18.33 11.59 -14.02
N HIS A 150 -17.63 10.91 -14.93
CA HIS A 150 -18.12 9.67 -15.52
C HIS A 150 -18.16 8.55 -14.45
N PRO A 151 -19.32 7.95 -14.15
CA PRO A 151 -19.44 6.93 -13.10
C PRO A 151 -18.53 5.72 -13.33
N GLY A 152 -18.32 5.36 -14.61
CA GLY A 152 -17.43 4.26 -15.01
C GLY A 152 -15.98 4.40 -14.55
N MET A 153 -15.49 5.60 -14.21
CA MET A 153 -14.12 5.75 -13.68
C MET A 153 -14.00 5.10 -12.30
N LEU A 154 -14.92 5.45 -11.40
CA LEU A 154 -14.95 4.92 -10.05
C LEU A 154 -15.34 3.45 -10.04
N GLU A 155 -16.30 3.04 -10.87
CA GLU A 155 -16.66 1.62 -11.00
C GLU A 155 -15.46 0.77 -11.40
N LYS A 156 -14.66 1.22 -12.39
CA LYS A 156 -13.43 0.54 -12.81
C LYS A 156 -12.39 0.48 -11.69
N ALA A 157 -12.18 1.61 -11.00
CA ALA A 157 -11.25 1.68 -9.87
C ALA A 157 -11.65 0.76 -8.70
N LEU A 158 -12.94 0.72 -8.35
CA LEU A 158 -13.47 -0.15 -7.30
C LEU A 158 -13.42 -1.62 -7.71
N ALA A 159 -13.65 -1.94 -8.99
CA ALA A 159 -13.51 -3.30 -9.50
C ALA A 159 -12.06 -3.79 -9.34
N HIS A 160 -11.06 -2.97 -9.68
CA HIS A 160 -9.65 -3.28 -9.43
C HIS A 160 -9.37 -3.49 -7.94
N GLY A 161 -9.79 -2.55 -7.10
CA GLY A 161 -9.64 -2.67 -5.64
C GLY A 161 -10.27 -3.94 -5.07
N LYS A 162 -11.45 -4.34 -5.58
CA LYS A 162 -12.09 -5.60 -5.20
C LYS A 162 -11.18 -6.80 -5.49
N THR A 163 -10.51 -6.83 -6.64
CA THR A 163 -9.59 -7.93 -6.97
C THR A 163 -8.37 -7.96 -6.03
N LEU A 164 -7.80 -6.79 -5.70
CA LEU A 164 -6.70 -6.67 -4.74
C LEU A 164 -7.12 -7.20 -3.36
N LEU A 165 -8.29 -6.80 -2.86
CA LEU A 165 -8.80 -7.22 -1.56
C LEU A 165 -9.15 -8.71 -1.51
N GLU A 166 -9.71 -9.26 -2.58
CA GLU A 166 -9.98 -10.70 -2.69
C GLU A 166 -8.67 -11.51 -2.69
N SER A 167 -7.63 -11.01 -3.35
CA SER A 167 -6.31 -11.63 -3.37
C SER A 167 -5.67 -11.64 -1.97
N GLU A 168 -5.69 -10.51 -1.27
CA GLU A 168 -5.11 -10.36 0.07
C GLU A 168 -5.88 -11.23 1.08
N ARG A 169 -7.22 -11.25 0.99
CA ARG A 169 -8.06 -12.11 1.83
C ARG A 169 -7.73 -13.58 1.62
N SER A 170 -7.53 -14.01 0.38
CA SER A 170 -7.15 -15.39 0.05
C SER A 170 -5.82 -15.77 0.68
N ASP A 171 -4.82 -14.89 0.61
CA ASP A 171 -3.50 -15.14 1.19
C ASP A 171 -3.51 -15.11 2.72
N MET A 172 -4.28 -14.21 3.33
CA MET A 172 -4.55 -14.24 4.77
C MET A 172 -5.24 -15.54 5.20
N LEU A 173 -6.18 -16.06 4.42
CA LEU A 173 -6.83 -17.33 4.74
C LEU A 173 -5.86 -18.52 4.65
N LYS A 174 -5.00 -18.55 3.63
CA LYS A 174 -3.96 -19.59 3.51
C LYS A 174 -3.00 -19.59 4.69
N THR A 175 -2.52 -18.40 5.08
CA THR A 175 -1.61 -18.24 6.22
C THR A 175 -2.30 -18.62 7.53
N PHE A 176 -3.55 -18.20 7.74
CA PHE A 176 -4.34 -18.59 8.90
C PHE A 176 -4.50 -20.12 8.99
N ASN A 177 -4.86 -20.78 7.88
CA ASN A 177 -5.00 -22.24 7.84
C ASN A 177 -3.68 -22.96 8.16
N ALA A 178 -2.56 -22.47 7.62
CA ALA A 178 -1.24 -23.02 7.91
C ALA A 178 -0.85 -22.87 9.39
N LEU A 179 -1.17 -21.72 10.00
CA LEU A 179 -0.93 -21.49 11.44
C LEU A 179 -1.84 -22.37 12.31
N SER A 180 -3.12 -22.50 11.94
CA SER A 180 -4.07 -23.37 12.64
C SER A 180 -3.60 -24.83 12.63
N ALA A 181 -3.18 -25.34 11.47
CA ALA A 181 -2.64 -26.70 11.37
C ALA A 181 -1.38 -26.90 12.24
N LYS A 182 -0.48 -25.92 12.26
CA LYS A 182 0.70 -25.96 13.16
C LYS A 182 0.29 -25.97 14.64
N GLN A 183 -0.71 -25.18 15.01
CA GLN A 183 -1.22 -25.13 16.38
C GLN A 183 -1.78 -26.48 16.84
N GLU A 184 -2.54 -27.18 15.98
CA GLU A 184 -3.04 -28.52 16.30
C GLU A 184 -1.92 -29.55 16.56
N VAL A 185 -0.84 -29.50 15.77
CA VAL A 185 0.34 -30.35 15.97
C VAL A 185 0.99 -30.06 17.33
N LEU A 186 1.21 -28.79 17.65
CA LEU A 186 1.81 -28.38 18.93
C LEU A 186 0.95 -28.80 20.13
N ILE A 187 -0.38 -28.76 20.01
CA ILE A 187 -1.30 -29.24 21.06
C ILE A 187 -1.10 -30.75 21.28
N LYS A 188 -1.04 -31.54 20.20
CA LYS A 188 -0.81 -33.00 20.27
C LYS A 188 0.56 -33.32 20.88
N GLU A 189 1.60 -32.59 20.48
CA GLU A 189 2.95 -32.74 21.04
C GLU A 189 2.99 -32.41 22.53
N ARG A 190 2.35 -31.32 22.94
CA ARG A 190 2.24 -30.93 24.36
C ARG A 190 1.55 -32.03 25.18
N LEU A 191 0.45 -32.59 24.68
CA LEU A 191 -0.25 -33.69 25.35
C LEU A 191 0.64 -34.95 25.46
N ASN A 192 1.41 -35.26 24.43
CA ASN A 192 2.35 -36.39 24.46
C ASN A 192 3.48 -36.16 25.48
N MET A 193 4.02 -34.94 25.53
CA MET A 193 5.04 -34.58 26.51
C MET A 193 4.50 -34.64 27.93
N GLN A 194 3.26 -34.21 28.16
CA GLN A 194 2.62 -34.34 29.48
C GLN A 194 2.54 -35.82 29.91
N LYS A 195 2.08 -36.72 29.03
CA LYS A 195 2.05 -38.17 29.31
C LYS A 195 3.43 -38.74 29.66
N LYS A 196 4.48 -38.28 28.97
CA LYS A 196 5.87 -38.69 29.28
C LYS A 196 6.31 -38.18 30.65
N VAL A 197 6.02 -36.93 30.98
CA VAL A 197 6.30 -36.33 32.29
C VAL A 197 5.60 -37.13 33.39
N ASP A 198 4.31 -37.44 33.21
CA ASP A 198 3.53 -38.21 34.19
C ASP A 198 4.11 -39.62 34.38
N SER A 199 4.49 -40.30 33.29
CA SER A 199 5.14 -41.62 33.34
C SER A 199 6.48 -41.59 34.08
N LEU A 200 7.31 -40.58 33.81
CA LEU A 200 8.58 -40.39 34.51
C LEU A 200 8.35 -40.08 35.99
N GLY A 201 7.35 -39.27 36.33
CA GLY A 201 6.95 -38.98 37.71
C GLY A 201 6.58 -40.24 38.50
N LEU A 202 5.82 -41.16 37.88
CA LEU A 202 5.50 -42.46 38.49
C LEU A 202 6.76 -43.31 38.72
N LYS A 203 7.66 -43.39 37.72
CA LYS A 203 8.93 -44.13 37.86
C LYS A 203 9.81 -43.56 38.98
N ILE A 204 9.93 -42.24 39.06
CA ILE A 204 10.69 -41.56 40.13
C ILE A 204 10.09 -41.90 41.50
N THR A 205 8.75 -41.91 41.61
CA THR A 205 8.06 -42.24 42.86
C THR A 205 8.33 -43.69 43.28
N ALA A 206 8.27 -44.63 42.34
CA ALA A 206 8.58 -46.04 42.60
C ALA A 206 10.05 -46.23 43.04
N LEU A 207 11.00 -45.60 42.34
CA LEU A 207 12.42 -45.65 42.70
C LEU A 207 12.70 -45.03 44.07
N LYS A 208 12.05 -43.92 44.42
CA LYS A 208 12.15 -43.32 45.76
C LYS A 208 11.66 -44.27 46.85
N LYS A 209 10.56 -45.00 46.60
CA LYS A 209 10.05 -46.01 47.53
C LYS A 209 11.05 -47.16 47.70
N GLN A 210 11.54 -47.72 46.60
CA GLN A 210 12.54 -48.79 46.62
C GLN A 210 13.82 -48.37 47.37
N ASN A 211 14.29 -47.14 47.14
CA ASN A 211 15.49 -46.63 47.82
C ASN A 211 15.28 -46.51 49.34
N ARG A 212 14.10 -46.04 49.79
CA ARG A 212 13.77 -45.99 51.23
C ARG A 212 13.72 -47.39 51.85
N GLU A 213 13.16 -48.37 51.15
CA GLU A 213 13.11 -49.77 51.62
C GLU A 213 14.51 -50.41 51.68
N GLN A 214 15.39 -50.08 50.73
CA GLN A 214 16.79 -50.53 50.75
C GLN A 214 17.54 -49.89 51.93
N GLN A 215 17.38 -48.59 52.15
CA GLN A 215 18.00 -47.90 53.28
C GLN A 215 17.55 -48.44 54.63
N ALA A 216 16.26 -48.76 54.78
CA ALA A 216 15.73 -49.40 55.99
C ALA A 216 16.37 -50.78 56.21
N ARG A 217 16.47 -51.61 55.16
CA ARG A 217 17.12 -52.93 55.22
C ARG A 217 18.61 -52.85 55.57
N ILE A 218 19.34 -51.91 54.98
CA ILE A 218 20.76 -51.71 55.28
C ILE A 218 20.94 -51.28 56.74
N THR A 219 20.11 -50.35 57.22
CA THR A 219 20.15 -49.90 58.62
C THR A 219 19.89 -51.05 59.59
N ASP A 220 18.90 -51.90 59.30
CA ASP A 220 18.59 -53.06 60.12
C ASP A 220 19.73 -54.09 60.14
N LEU A 221 20.32 -54.40 58.98
CA LEU A 221 21.47 -55.30 58.89
C LEU A 221 22.69 -54.77 59.66
N LEU A 222 22.97 -53.48 59.56
CA LEU A 222 24.06 -52.85 60.32
C LEU A 222 23.82 -52.95 61.83
N TYR A 223 22.57 -52.78 62.28
CA TYR A 223 22.20 -52.97 63.68
C TYR A 223 22.39 -54.43 64.13
N GLN A 224 21.95 -55.40 63.33
CA GLN A 224 22.15 -56.83 63.64
C GLN A 224 23.63 -57.19 63.76
N ILE A 225 24.48 -56.69 62.85
CA ILE A 225 25.94 -56.89 62.91
C ILE A 225 26.51 -56.31 64.20
N THR A 226 26.13 -55.09 64.58
CA THR A 226 26.64 -54.47 65.83
C THR A 226 26.19 -55.23 67.07
N VAL A 227 24.99 -55.80 67.08
CA VAL A 227 24.52 -56.68 68.17
C VAL A 227 25.35 -57.96 68.21
N LEU A 228 25.57 -58.62 67.07
CA LEU A 228 26.38 -59.83 66.99
C LEU A 228 27.83 -59.58 67.45
N GLU A 229 28.44 -58.46 67.05
CA GLU A 229 29.78 -58.06 67.51
C GLU A 229 29.86 -57.86 69.03
N LYS A 230 28.81 -57.31 69.66
CA LYS A 230 28.75 -57.18 71.13
C LYS A 230 28.66 -58.56 71.80
N ILE A 231 27.80 -59.43 71.30
CA ILE A 231 27.65 -60.80 71.83
C ILE A 231 28.96 -61.58 71.71
N ASP A 232 29.67 -61.46 70.59
CA ASP A 232 30.95 -62.14 70.40
C ASP A 232 32.03 -61.61 71.35
N LYS A 233 32.08 -60.30 71.61
CA LYS A 233 32.96 -59.72 72.63
C LYS A 233 32.64 -60.24 74.04
N GLU A 234 31.38 -60.25 74.45
CA GLU A 234 30.96 -60.78 75.76
C GLU A 234 31.35 -62.26 75.91
N ARG A 235 31.18 -63.07 74.86
CA ARG A 235 31.61 -64.47 74.85
C ARG A 235 33.12 -64.64 74.93
N GLN A 236 33.91 -63.77 74.30
CA GLN A 236 35.37 -63.78 74.40
C GLN A 236 35.82 -63.42 75.82
N GLU A 237 35.20 -62.41 76.44
CA GLU A 237 35.49 -62.00 77.82
C GLU A 237 35.18 -63.12 78.84
N GLN A 238 34.05 -63.83 78.68
CA GLN A 238 33.71 -65.00 79.51
C GLN A 238 34.70 -66.16 79.36
N ARG A 239 35.33 -66.34 78.19
CA ARG A 239 36.39 -67.34 78.00
C ARG A 239 37.73 -66.90 78.59
N ALA A 240 37.98 -65.59 78.67
CA ALA A 240 39.21 -65.02 79.20
C ALA A 240 39.22 -64.89 80.73
N ASN A 241 38.03 -64.82 81.37
CA ASN A 241 37.83 -64.86 82.83
C ASN A 241 36.94 -66.06 83.23
N PRO A 242 37.49 -67.28 83.29
CA PRO A 242 36.76 -68.47 83.73
C PRO A 242 36.39 -68.45 85.23
#